data_AF-A0A9D4IS78-F1
#
_entry.id   AF-A0A9D4IS78-F1
#
_cell.length_a   1.000
_cell.length_b   1.000
_cell.length_c   1.000
_cell.angle_alpha   90.00
_cell.angle_beta   90.00
_cell.angle_gamma   90.00
#
_symmetry.space_group_name_H-M   'P 1'
#
loop_
_entity.id
_entity.type
_entity.pdbx_description
1 polymer ?
#
loop_
_entity_poly.entity_id
_entity_poly.type
_entity_poly.pdbx_seq_one_letter_code
_entity_poly.pdbx_strand_id
1 'polypeptide(L)'
;MDGWMDGWMDGWMDGWMDGWMDKWMDGWMDGWMDGWMDGWMDGWMDGWMDGWMDGWMDGRMDGWMDAWMDAWMDAWMDAWMDAWMDAWMDG
;
A
#
# COMPACT_ATOMS: atom_id res chain seq x y z
N MET A 1 -32.71 -23.18 54.33
CA MET A 1 -31.43 -22.46 54.39
C MET A 1 -30.96 -22.09 52.98
N ASP A 2 -31.90 -22.00 52.04
CA ASP A 2 -31.61 -22.45 50.66
C ASP A 2 -31.54 -21.24 49.72
N GLY A 3 -32.38 -20.23 49.94
CA GLY A 3 -32.37 -19.01 49.12
C GLY A 3 -31.13 -18.10 49.24
N TRP A 4 -30.27 -18.30 50.23
CA TRP A 4 -29.01 -17.54 50.34
C TRP A 4 -27.87 -18.17 49.51
N MET A 5 -27.90 -19.50 49.33
CA MET A 5 -26.97 -20.19 48.43
C MET A 5 -27.38 -19.98 46.98
N ASP A 6 -28.69 -20.04 46.70
CA ASP A 6 -29.22 -19.82 45.35
C ASP A 6 -28.93 -18.40 44.86
N GLY A 7 -29.25 -17.37 45.65
CA GLY A 7 -28.97 -15.98 45.26
C GLY A 7 -27.48 -15.62 45.14
N TRP A 8 -26.60 -16.34 45.85
CA TRP A 8 -25.15 -16.16 45.74
C TRP A 8 -24.58 -16.87 44.51
N MET A 9 -25.07 -18.06 44.16
CA MET A 9 -24.71 -18.75 42.92
C MET A 9 -25.21 -18.00 41.69
N ASP A 10 -26.45 -17.51 41.71
CA ASP A 10 -27.04 -16.78 40.59
C ASP A 10 -26.29 -15.45 40.36
N GLY A 11 -26.09 -14.64 41.41
CA GLY A 11 -25.40 -13.36 41.27
C GLY A 11 -23.92 -13.49 40.88
N TRP A 12 -23.27 -14.59 41.27
CA TRP A 12 -21.89 -14.86 40.87
C TRP A 12 -21.80 -15.41 39.44
N MET A 13 -22.71 -16.30 39.02
CA MET A 13 -22.78 -16.79 37.64
C MET A 13 -23.13 -15.66 36.67
N ASP A 14 -24.13 -14.84 36.98
CA ASP A 14 -24.56 -13.73 36.11
C ASP A 14 -23.46 -12.67 36.00
N GLY A 15 -22.92 -12.20 37.13
CA GLY A 15 -21.88 -11.17 37.10
C GLY A 15 -20.57 -11.63 36.45
N TRP A 16 -20.24 -12.92 36.55
CA TRP A 16 -19.06 -13.49 35.91
C TRP A 16 -19.29 -13.78 34.43
N MET A 17 -20.45 -14.33 34.05
CA MET A 17 -20.80 -14.54 32.63
C MET A 17 -20.91 -13.21 31.90
N ASP A 18 -21.68 -12.24 32.41
CA ASP A 18 -21.88 -10.95 31.75
C ASP A 18 -20.56 -10.18 31.65
N GLY A 19 -19.82 -10.07 32.76
CA GLY A 19 -18.57 -9.31 32.78
C GLY A 19 -17.45 -9.94 31.95
N TRP A 20 -17.42 -11.27 31.81
CA TRP A 20 -16.45 -11.96 30.96
C TRP A 20 -16.87 -11.93 29.50
N MET A 21 -18.16 -12.12 29.22
CA MET A 21 -18.72 -12.12 27.87
C MET A 21 -18.65 -10.73 27.23
N ASP A 22 -18.97 -9.67 27.96
CA ASP A 22 -18.82 -8.28 27.48
C ASP A 22 -17.36 -7.95 27.18
N LYS A 23 -16.45 -8.19 28.11
CA LYS A 23 -15.02 -7.88 27.90
C LYS A 23 -14.39 -8.67 26.77
N TRP A 24 -14.79 -9.93 26.62
CA TRP A 24 -14.24 -10.80 25.61
C TRP A 24 -14.85 -10.50 24.24
N MET A 25 -16.16 -10.24 24.15
CA MET A 25 -16.79 -9.79 22.91
C MET A 25 -16.28 -8.43 22.50
N ASP A 26 -16.35 -7.41 23.36
CA ASP A 26 -15.94 -6.05 23.00
C ASP A 26 -14.45 -6.00 22.66
N GLY A 27 -13.58 -6.57 23.50
CA GLY A 27 -12.14 -6.52 23.27
C GLY A 27 -11.69 -7.31 22.04
N TRP A 28 -12.34 -8.43 21.73
CA TRP A 28 -12.02 -9.22 20.54
C TRP A 28 -12.62 -8.60 19.28
N MET A 29 -13.84 -8.09 19.36
CA MET A 29 -14.55 -7.49 18.24
C MET A 29 -13.92 -6.15 17.86
N ASP A 30 -13.62 -5.28 18.82
CA ASP A 30 -12.91 -4.01 18.57
C ASP A 30 -11.48 -4.27 18.08
N GLY A 31 -10.72 -5.13 18.77
CA GLY A 31 -9.33 -5.38 18.39
C GLY A 31 -9.18 -6.07 17.03
N TRP A 32 -10.11 -6.96 16.66
CA TRP A 32 -10.12 -7.60 15.35
C TRP A 32 -10.63 -6.67 14.27
N MET A 33 -11.68 -5.89 14.55
CA MET A 33 -12.27 -4.97 13.58
C MET A 33 -11.33 -3.80 13.29
N ASP A 34 -10.78 -3.15 14.32
CA ASP A 34 -9.80 -2.07 14.16
C ASP A 34 -8.51 -2.58 13.52
N GLY A 35 -7.93 -3.66 14.04
CA GLY A 35 -6.66 -4.17 13.53
C GLY A 35 -6.73 -4.71 12.10
N TRP A 36 -7.86 -5.31 11.72
CA TRP A 36 -8.07 -5.77 10.35
C TRP A 36 -8.42 -4.63 9.40
N MET A 37 -9.26 -3.69 9.85
CA MET A 37 -9.69 -2.55 9.03
C MET A 37 -8.53 -1.59 8.79
N ASP A 38 -7.75 -1.22 9.82
CA ASP A 38 -6.56 -0.37 9.68
C ASP A 38 -5.49 -1.08 8.85
N GLY A 39 -5.14 -2.31 9.20
CA GLY A 39 -4.07 -3.03 8.50
C GLY A 39 -4.37 -3.33 7.04
N TRP A 40 -5.64 -3.59 6.70
CA TRP A 40 -6.06 -3.81 5.32
C TRP A 40 -6.20 -2.50 4.55
N MET A 41 -6.76 -1.46 5.17
CA MET A 41 -6.97 -0.17 4.53
C MET A 41 -5.64 0.53 4.29
N ASP A 42 -4.75 0.62 5.29
CA ASP A 42 -3.42 1.22 5.14
C ASP A 42 -2.56 0.40 4.16
N GLY A 43 -2.46 -0.92 4.36
CA GLY A 43 -1.61 -1.76 3.53
C GLY A 43 -2.04 -1.83 2.06
N TRP A 44 -3.35 -1.80 1.80
CA TRP A 44 -3.87 -1.79 0.44
C TRP A 44 -3.80 -0.40 -0.20
N MET A 45 -4.12 0.65 0.56
CA MET A 45 -4.13 2.01 0.04
C MET A 45 -2.71 2.50 -0.22
N ASP A 46 -1.76 2.30 0.71
CA ASP A 46 -0.36 2.66 0.50
C ASP A 46 0.28 1.82 -0.60
N GLY A 47 0.12 0.49 -0.54
CA GLY A 47 0.73 -0.40 -1.52
C GLY A 47 0.22 -0.22 -2.95
N TRP A 48 -1.07 0.10 -3.11
CA TRP A 48 -1.66 0.35 -4.42
C TRP A 48 -1.34 1.77 -4.91
N MET A 49 -1.42 2.77 -4.03
CA MET A 49 -1.19 4.17 -4.40
C MET A 49 0.28 4.40 -4.72
N ASP A 50 1.22 3.97 -3.86
CA ASP A 50 2.65 4.11 -4.11
C ASP A 50 3.09 3.25 -5.30
N GLY A 51 2.71 1.96 -5.32
CA GLY A 51 3.13 1.05 -6.38
C GLY A 51 2.61 1.41 -7.77
N TRP A 52 1.37 1.91 -7.85
CA TRP A 52 0.79 2.35 -9.12
C TRP A 52 1.28 3.73 -9.53
N MET A 53 1.37 4.68 -8.60
CA MET A 53 1.77 6.05 -8.90
C MET A 53 3.26 6.11 -9.26
N ASP A 54 4.14 5.49 -8.48
CA ASP A 54 5.58 5.43 -8.79
C ASP A 54 5.82 4.60 -10.05
N GLY A 55 5.24 3.40 -10.14
CA GLY A 55 5.47 2.52 -11.29
C GLY A 55 4.97 3.09 -12.62
N TRP A 56 3.86 3.83 -12.61
CA TRP A 56 3.28 4.42 -13.81
C TRP A 56 3.84 5.81 -14.13
N MET A 57 4.08 6.66 -13.14
CA MET A 57 4.70 7.98 -13.38
C MET A 57 6.17 7.82 -13.74
N ASP A 58 6.98 7.17 -12.90
CA ASP A 58 8.42 7.07 -13.14
C ASP A 58 8.69 6.23 -14.39
N GLY A 59 8.12 5.02 -14.46
CA GLY A 59 8.37 4.13 -15.59
C GLY A 59 7.96 4.70 -16.96
N ARG A 60 6.90 5.50 -17.01
CA ARG A 60 6.44 6.13 -18.27
C ARG A 60 7.17 7.42 -18.57
N MET A 61 7.44 8.23 -17.55
CA MET A 61 8.06 9.54 -17.73
C MET A 61 9.55 9.36 -18.01
N ASP A 62 10.25 8.54 -17.24
CA ASP A 62 11.66 8.20 -17.45
C ASP A 62 11.84 7.47 -18.77
N GLY A 63 11.03 6.44 -19.04
CA GLY A 63 11.13 5.68 -20.29
C GLY A 63 10.88 6.52 -21.54
N TRP A 64 10.01 7.54 -21.47
CA TRP A 64 9.79 8.46 -22.58
C TRP A 64 10.90 9.50 -22.71
N MET A 65 11.42 9.99 -21.59
CA MET A 65 12.49 10.98 -21.55
C MET A 65 13.83 10.40 -22.02
N ASP A 66 14.14 9.17 -21.61
CA ASP A 66 15.30 8.40 -22.06
C ASP A 66 15.22 8.10 -23.56
N ALA A 67 14.10 7.53 -24.02
CA ALA A 67 13.94 7.20 -25.43
C ALA A 67 13.98 8.44 -26.34
N TRP A 68 13.46 9.58 -25.87
CA TRP A 68 13.52 10.84 -26.59
C TRP A 68 14.94 11.43 -26.60
N MET A 69 15.66 11.41 -25.47
CA MET A 69 17.06 11.85 -25.41
C MET A 69 17.95 11.01 -26.31
N ASP A 70 17.80 9.68 -26.28
CA ASP A 70 18.59 8.76 -27.10
C ASP A 70 18.32 9.00 -28.59
N ALA A 71 17.06 9.01 -29.02
CA ALA A 71 16.72 9.23 -30.42
C ALA A 71 17.18 10.60 -30.95
N TRP A 72 17.12 11.64 -30.10
CA TRP A 72 17.59 12.97 -30.47
C TRP A 72 19.12 13.04 -30.53
N MET A 73 19.83 12.42 -29.57
CA MET A 73 21.29 12.36 -29.59
C MET A 73 21.81 11.59 -30.80
N ASP A 74 21.22 10.43 -31.09
CA ASP A 74 21.59 9.59 -32.24
C ASP A 74 21.38 10.33 -33.56
N ALA A 75 20.18 10.90 -33.76
CA ALA A 75 19.88 11.63 -35.00
C ALA A 75 20.76 12.87 -35.20
N TRP A 76 21.10 13.57 -34.12
CA TRP A 76 22.00 14.72 -34.18
C TRP A 76 23.45 14.30 -34.44
N MET A 77 23.94 13.24 -33.79
CA MET A 77 25.28 12.70 -34.03
C MET A 77 25.43 12.19 -35.46
N ASP A 78 24.45 11.45 -35.96
CA ASP A 78 24.46 10.90 -37.32
C ASP A 78 24.47 12.02 -38.35
N ALA A 79 23.56 12.99 -38.23
CA ALA A 79 23.49 14.13 -39.15
C ALA A 79 24.77 14.98 -39.12
N TRP A 80 25.39 15.15 -37.96
CA TRP A 80 26.65 15.87 -37.82
C TRP A 80 27.83 15.09 -38.39
N MET A 81 27.91 13.78 -38.15
CA MET A 81 28.96 12.92 -38.71
C MET A 81 28.86 12.83 -40.24
N ASP A 82 27.66 12.67 -40.79
CA ASP A 82 27.43 12.61 -42.23
C ASP A 82 27.85 13.93 -42.89
N ALA A 83 27.39 15.07 -42.36
CA ALA A 83 27.75 16.38 -42.89
C ALA A 83 29.25 16.68 -42.79
N TRP A 84 29.91 16.21 -41.73
CA TRP A 84 31.36 16.36 -41.56
C TRP A 84 32.15 15.45 -42.51
N MET A 85 31.72 14.19 -42.70
CA MET A 85 32.36 13.27 -43.64
C MET A 85 32.21 13.73 -45.08
N ASP A 86 31.03 14.19 -45.48
CA ASP A 86 30.78 14.73 -46.82
C ASP A 86 31.69 15.94 -47.10
N ALA A 87 31.76 16.89 -46.15
CA ALA A 87 32.62 18.06 -46.28
C ALA A 87 34.13 17.74 -46.29
N TRP A 88 34.54 16.62 -45.67
CA TRP A 88 35.93 16.18 -45.63
C TRP A 88 36.34 15.36 -46.87
N MET A 89 35.41 14.61 -47.47
CA MET A 89 35.64 13.80 -48.67
C MET A 89 35.53 14.61 -49.97
N ASP A 90 34.70 15.65 -50.00
CA ASP A 90 34.52 16.54 -51.16
C ASP A 90 35.54 17.70 -51.22
N GLY A 91 36.45 17.82 -50.24
CA GLY A 91 37.54 18.81 -50.17
C GLY A 91 38.90 18.24 -50.54
#